data_AF-A0A9P7WVF2-F1
#
_entry.id   AF-A0A9P7WVF2-F1
#
_cell.length_a   1.000
_cell.length_b   1.000
_cell.length_c   1.000
_cell.angle_alpha   90.00
_cell.angle_beta   90.00
_cell.angle_gamma   90.00
#
_symmetry.space_group_name_H-M   'P 1'
#
loop_
_entity.id
_entity.type
_entity.pdbx_description
1 polymer ?
#
loop_
_entity_poly.entity_id
_entity_poly.type
_entity_poly.pdbx_seq_one_letter_code
_entity_poly.pdbx_strand_id
1 'polypeptide(L)'
;MAAYSSQHLGYHLYNQQLRSSGSSGASNQLFISDNIRQELQQKFENLWSAQSASDPGLPSEVHDYRSLSLLKAPGDHNARSTVESYGSVVYRAVNENDGKFYVLRRIEGVVSILERIQNLRLS
;
A
#
# COMPACT_ATOMS: atom_id res chain seq x y z
N MET A 1 16.70 18.35 9.12
CA MET A 1 15.55 17.66 8.51
C MET A 1 14.65 17.19 9.65
N ALA A 2 13.47 17.78 9.83
CA ALA A 2 12.60 17.44 10.95
C ALA A 2 12.02 16.03 10.74
N ALA A 3 12.31 15.10 11.64
CA ALA A 3 11.69 13.79 11.65
C ALA A 3 10.25 13.93 12.16
N TYR A 4 9.29 13.89 11.25
CA TYR A 4 7.88 13.82 11.64
C TYR A 4 7.62 12.43 12.20
N SER A 5 7.28 12.35 13.49
CA SER A 5 6.86 11.10 14.10
C SER A 5 5.48 10.72 13.56
N SER A 6 5.37 9.52 12.99
CA SER A 6 4.07 8.93 12.64
C SER A 6 3.30 8.69 13.93
N GLN A 7 2.45 9.66 14.31
CA GLN A 7 1.54 9.49 15.43
C GLN A 7 0.34 8.68 14.97
N HIS A 8 0.12 7.53 15.61
CA HIS A 8 -1.10 6.76 15.45
C HIS A 8 -2.27 7.60 15.97
N LEU A 9 -3.31 7.83 15.15
CA LEU A 9 -4.46 8.62 15.57
C LEU A 9 -5.16 7.89 16.74
N GLY A 10 -5.24 8.54 17.89
CA GLY A 10 -5.82 7.93 19.09
C GLY A 10 -7.31 7.67 18.91
N TYR A 11 -7.73 6.41 19.05
CA TYR A 11 -9.11 5.95 18.88
C TYR A 11 -10.13 6.77 19.69
N HIS A 12 -9.84 7.03 20.97
CA HIS A 12 -10.73 7.75 21.87
C HIS A 12 -10.78 9.28 21.64
N LEU A 13 -9.93 9.82 20.78
CA LEU A 13 -9.92 11.24 20.42
C LEU A 13 -10.77 11.53 19.17
N TYR A 14 -10.95 10.54 18.29
CA TYR A 14 -11.67 10.73 17.03
C TYR A 14 -13.18 10.56 17.19
N ASN A 15 -13.63 9.71 18.11
CA ASN A 15 -15.03 9.61 18.51
C ASN A 15 -15.15 9.59 20.03
N GLN A 16 -15.74 10.64 20.59
CA GLN A 16 -16.18 10.58 21.98
C GLN A 16 -17.28 9.52 22.04
N GLN A 17 -17.01 8.37 22.66
CA GLN A 17 -18.05 7.38 22.91
C GLN A 17 -19.04 8.00 23.89
N LEU A 18 -20.11 8.58 23.34
CA LEU A 18 -21.17 9.20 24.11
C LEU A 18 -21.80 8.08 24.94
N ARG A 19 -21.46 8.06 26.23
CA ARG A 19 -22.03 7.09 27.18
C ARG A 19 -23.54 7.26 27.10
N SER A 20 -24.23 6.23 26.64
CA SER A 20 -25.69 6.22 26.54
C SER A 20 -26.29 6.30 27.93
N SER A 21 -26.48 7.51 28.44
CA SER A 21 -27.23 7.80 29.64
C SER A 21 -28.53 8.47 29.22
N GLY A 22 -29.65 7.77 29.39
CA GLY A 22 -30.99 8.32 29.24
C GLY A 22 -31.64 8.17 27.85
N SER A 23 -32.47 7.15 27.72
CA SER A 23 -33.75 7.14 26.95
C SER A 23 -33.83 7.66 25.49
N SER A 24 -32.74 7.74 24.73
CA SER A 24 -32.83 7.97 23.27
C SER A 24 -31.69 7.25 22.51
N GLY A 25 -31.95 6.01 22.10
CA GLY A 25 -30.97 5.09 21.51
C GLY A 25 -30.50 5.40 20.09
N ALA A 26 -30.40 6.67 19.67
CA ALA A 26 -30.35 7.04 18.25
C ALA A 26 -29.03 7.66 17.75
N SER A 27 -28.04 7.99 18.59
CA SER A 27 -26.83 8.66 18.07
C SER A 27 -25.94 7.74 17.22
N ASN A 28 -25.74 6.49 17.65
CA ASN A 28 -24.88 5.53 16.93
C ASN A 28 -25.55 4.87 15.71
N GLN A 29 -26.85 5.12 15.48
CA GLN A 29 -27.58 4.61 14.32
C GLN A 29 -27.59 5.59 13.14
N LEU A 30 -27.34 6.88 13.38
CA LEU A 30 -27.30 7.92 12.35
C LEU A 30 -25.93 8.02 11.65
N PHE A 31 -24.91 7.38 12.22
CA PHE A 31 -23.54 7.40 11.72
C PHE A 31 -23.03 6.00 11.44
N ILE A 32 -21.95 5.93 10.66
CA ILE A 32 -21.23 4.68 10.42
C ILE A 32 -20.77 4.05 11.74
N SER A 33 -20.81 2.72 11.81
CA SER A 33 -20.39 1.99 13.00
C SER A 33 -18.90 2.22 13.29
N ASP A 34 -18.54 2.16 14.57
CA ASP A 34 -17.15 2.34 15.03
C ASP A 34 -16.20 1.37 14.32
N ASN A 35 -16.61 0.10 14.15
CA ASN A 35 -15.79 -0.92 13.52
C ASN A 35 -15.46 -0.58 12.06
N ILE A 36 -16.46 -0.23 11.24
CA ILE A 36 -16.22 0.08 9.82
C ILE A 36 -15.38 1.36 9.70
N ARG A 37 -15.66 2.37 10.53
CA ARG A 37 -14.87 3.60 10.55
C ARG A 37 -13.40 3.32 10.89
N GLN A 38 -13.13 2.52 11.92
CA GLN A 38 -11.78 2.12 12.29
C GLN A 38 -11.09 1.39 11.14
N GLU A 39 -11.76 0.42 10.52
CA GLU A 39 -11.20 -0.36 9.43
C GLU A 39 -10.84 0.54 8.24
N LEU A 40 -11.73 1.46 7.85
CA LEU A 40 -11.48 2.43 6.78
C LEU A 40 -10.31 3.35 7.11
N GLN A 41 -10.26 3.84 8.34
CA GLN A 41 -9.18 4.71 8.80
C GLN A 41 -7.84 3.99 8.79
N GLN A 42 -7.78 2.78 9.34
CA GLN A 42 -6.56 1.95 9.35
C GLN A 42 -6.08 1.66 7.92
N LYS A 43 -6.99 1.33 7.00
CA LYS A 43 -6.65 1.13 5.58
C LYS A 43 -6.07 2.40 4.96
N PHE A 44 -6.65 3.56 5.26
CA PHE A 44 -6.17 4.84 4.75
C PHE A 44 -4.78 5.20 5.29
N GLU A 45 -4.56 5.02 6.59
CA GLU A 45 -3.26 5.23 7.23
C GLU A 45 -2.18 4.29 6.65
N ASN A 46 -2.52 3.02 6.41
CA ASN A 46 -1.63 2.07 5.77
C ASN A 46 -1.27 2.48 4.33
N LEU A 47 -2.24 3.01 3.56
CA LEU A 47 -1.98 3.49 2.20
C LEU A 47 -1.07 4.72 2.17
N TRP A 48 -1.14 5.58 3.20
CA TRP A 48 -0.40 6.84 3.26
C TRP A 48 1.00 6.67 3.88
N SER A 49 1.13 5.86 4.93
CA SER A 49 2.41 5.60 5.61
C SER A 49 3.48 5.00 4.69
N ALA A 50 3.06 4.26 3.66
CA ALA A 50 3.93 3.69 2.65
C ALA A 50 4.73 4.74 1.84
N GLN A 51 4.33 6.02 1.80
CA GLN A 51 5.05 7.06 1.04
C GLN A 51 6.45 7.39 1.56
N SER A 52 6.75 7.13 2.84
CA SER A 52 8.02 7.56 3.45
C SER A 52 9.19 6.60 3.23
N ALA A 53 8.94 5.38 2.73
CA ALA A 53 9.97 4.37 2.53
C ALA A 53 10.32 4.23 1.04
N SER A 54 11.01 5.23 0.49
CA SER A 54 11.73 5.05 -0.77
C SER A 54 12.92 4.15 -0.48
N ASP A 55 12.84 2.88 -0.91
CA ASP A 55 13.94 1.94 -0.77
C ASP A 55 15.12 2.44 -1.63
N PRO A 56 16.35 2.49 -1.09
CA PRO A 56 17.51 3.19 -1.68
C PRO A 56 18.06 2.60 -3.00
N GLY A 57 17.32 1.74 -3.68
CA GLY A 57 17.65 1.18 -4.99
C GLY A 57 16.49 1.22 -5.98
N LEU A 58 15.37 1.86 -5.64
CA LEU A 58 14.26 2.03 -6.57
C LEU A 58 14.38 3.33 -7.36
N PRO A 59 14.01 3.33 -8.65
CA PRO A 59 13.81 4.56 -9.41
C PRO A 59 12.85 5.49 -8.68
N SER A 60 13.13 6.80 -8.73
CA SER A 60 12.21 7.82 -8.18
C SER A 60 10.85 7.80 -8.87
N GLU A 61 10.85 7.42 -10.15
CA GLU A 61 9.70 7.44 -11.04
C GLU A 61 9.81 6.31 -12.07
N VAL A 62 8.67 5.71 -12.40
CA VAL A 62 8.54 4.67 -13.44
C VAL A 62 7.34 5.06 -14.31
N HIS A 63 7.61 5.62 -15.49
CA HIS A 63 6.56 6.20 -16.35
C HIS A 63 5.73 7.22 -15.56
N ASP A 64 4.41 7.10 -15.51
CA ASP A 64 3.54 8.03 -14.77
C ASP A 64 3.39 7.65 -13.29
N TYR A 65 4.29 6.84 -12.72
CA TYR A 65 4.18 6.35 -11.35
C TYR A 65 5.33 6.82 -10.47
N ARG A 66 4.98 7.44 -9.34
CA ARG A 66 5.92 7.95 -8.34
C ARG A 66 5.72 7.33 -6.96
N SER A 67 6.66 7.61 -6.06
CA SER A 67 6.59 7.21 -4.66
C SER A 67 6.39 5.70 -4.49
N LEU A 68 7.25 4.94 -5.16
CA LEU A 68 7.26 3.48 -5.08
C LEU A 68 7.69 3.03 -3.69
N SER A 69 6.89 2.16 -3.10
CA SER A 69 7.15 1.57 -1.79
C SER A 69 6.89 0.07 -1.84
N LEU A 70 7.81 -0.70 -1.29
CA LEU A 70 7.72 -2.15 -1.26
C LEU A 70 6.52 -2.61 -0.40
N LEU A 71 5.63 -3.41 -0.97
CA LEU A 71 4.55 -4.04 -0.22
C LEU A 71 5.04 -5.38 0.32
N LYS A 72 5.12 -5.49 1.65
CA LYS A 72 5.43 -6.74 2.36
C LYS A 72 4.15 -7.35 2.90
N ALA A 73 4.00 -8.66 2.77
CA ALA A 73 2.93 -9.36 3.48
C ALA A 73 3.23 -9.32 4.99
N PRO A 74 2.21 -9.20 5.86
CA PRO A 74 2.41 -9.22 7.30
C PRO A 74 3.07 -10.53 7.72
N GLY A 75 4.25 -10.44 8.36
CA GLY A 75 5.07 -11.59 8.76
C GLY A 75 6.11 -12.05 7.74
N ASP A 76 6.15 -11.44 6.55
CA ASP A 76 7.12 -11.79 5.52
C ASP A 76 8.35 -10.86 5.56
N HIS A 77 9.50 -11.43 5.90
CA HIS A 77 10.78 -10.74 5.84
C HIS A 77 11.29 -10.62 4.40
N ASN A 78 10.71 -11.36 3.45
CA ASN A 78 11.11 -11.39 2.06
C ASN A 78 9.99 -10.85 1.16
N ALA A 79 10.17 -9.67 0.59
CA ALA A 79 9.18 -9.11 -0.34
C ALA A 79 9.15 -9.79 -1.71
N ARG A 80 10.00 -10.80 -1.92
CA ARG A 80 10.14 -11.52 -3.19
C ARG A 80 9.29 -12.78 -3.18
N SER A 81 8.35 -12.83 -4.10
CA SER A 81 7.43 -13.97 -4.31
C SER A 81 7.64 -14.54 -5.70
N THR A 82 7.42 -15.84 -5.90
CA THR A 82 7.49 -16.44 -7.24
C THR A 82 6.11 -16.43 -7.91
N VAL A 83 6.07 -16.00 -9.17
CA VAL A 83 4.90 -16.14 -10.06
C VAL A 83 5.34 -16.96 -11.25
N GLU A 84 4.73 -18.12 -11.46
CA GLU A 84 5.01 -18.99 -12.62
C GLU A 84 6.52 -19.24 -12.82
N SER A 85 7.23 -19.56 -11.72
CA SER A 85 8.68 -19.78 -11.66
C SER A 85 9.58 -18.54 -11.83
N TYR A 86 9.01 -17.35 -12.01
CA TYR A 86 9.75 -16.09 -12.04
C TYR A 86 9.74 -15.39 -10.68
N GLY A 87 10.88 -14.82 -10.30
CA GLY A 87 10.94 -13.91 -9.16
C GLY A 87 10.07 -12.68 -9.43
N SER A 88 9.26 -12.29 -8.47
CA SER A 88 8.39 -11.13 -8.58
C SER A 88 8.38 -10.32 -7.29
N VAL A 89 8.17 -9.01 -7.44
CA VAL A 89 8.12 -8.06 -6.33
C VAL A 89 6.93 -7.12 -6.55
N VAL A 90 6.24 -6.78 -5.47
CA VAL A 90 5.04 -5.95 -5.51
C VAL A 90 5.32 -4.61 -4.83
N TYR A 91 4.94 -3.53 -5.50
CA TYR A 91 5.12 -2.17 -5.02
C TYR A 91 3.76 -1.48 -5.00
N ARG A 92 3.60 -0.57 -4.05
CA ARG A 92 2.57 0.46 -4.10
C ARG A 92 3.18 1.68 -4.77
N ALA A 93 2.43 2.34 -5.64
CA ALA A 93 2.82 3.57 -6.31
C ALA A 93 1.64 4.55 -6.40
N VAL A 94 1.94 5.82 -6.67
CA VAL A 94 0.93 6.85 -6.98
C VAL A 94 1.02 7.16 -8.46
N ASN A 95 -0.11 7.11 -9.18
CA ASN A 95 -0.15 7.57 -10.56
C ASN A 95 -0.18 9.11 -10.60
N GLU A 96 0.58 9.70 -11.49
CA GLU A 96 0.74 11.16 -11.61
C GLU A 96 -0.47 11.83 -12.26
N ASN A 97 -1.13 11.14 -13.18
CA ASN A 97 -2.25 11.70 -13.94
C ASN A 97 -3.54 11.77 -13.11
N ASP A 98 -3.78 10.81 -12.22
CA ASP A 98 -5.00 10.77 -11.40
C ASP A 98 -4.78 10.87 -9.88
N GLY A 99 -3.53 10.82 -9.41
CA GLY A 99 -3.16 10.91 -8.00
C GLY A 99 -3.56 9.67 -7.17
N LYS A 100 -4.04 8.59 -7.79
CA LYS A 100 -4.53 7.41 -7.07
C LYS A 100 -3.42 6.40 -6.78
N PHE A 101 -3.69 5.54 -5.79
CA PHE A 101 -2.79 4.46 -5.42
C PHE A 101 -3.01 3.23 -6.28
N TYR A 102 -1.90 2.70 -6.78
CA TYR A 102 -1.86 1.49 -7.59
C TYR A 102 -0.88 0.47 -7.02
N VAL A 103 -1.07 -0.78 -7.42
CA VAL A 103 -0.17 -1.89 -7.12
C VAL A 103 0.55 -2.29 -8.39
N LEU A 104 1.87 -2.14 -8.40
CA LEU A 104 2.74 -2.52 -9.51
C LEU A 104 3.45 -3.83 -9.16
N ARG A 105 3.35 -4.84 -10.04
CA ARG A 105 4.11 -6.09 -9.90
C ARG A 105 5.24 -6.11 -10.92
N ARG A 106 6.48 -6.15 -10.43
CA ARG A 106 7.67 -6.38 -11.25
C ARG A 106 7.91 -7.88 -11.36
N ILE A 107 7.97 -8.41 -12.58
CA ILE A 107 8.44 -9.77 -12.86
C ILE A 107 9.90 -9.66 -13.32
N GLU A 108 10.77 -10.43 -12.69
CA GLU A 108 12.20 -10.44 -12.96
C GLU A 108 12.55 -11.60 -13.92
N GLY A 109 13.53 -11.38 -14.81
CA GLY A 109 14.03 -12.44 -15.71
C GLY A 109 13.30 -12.60 -17.05
N VAL A 110 12.30 -11.76 -17.36
CA VAL A 110 11.53 -11.85 -18.62
C VAL A 110 12.38 -11.48 -19.85
N VAL A 111 13.26 -10.48 -19.75
CA VAL A 111 14.09 -10.03 -20.89
C VAL A 111 15.03 -11.12 -21.39
N SER A 112 15.63 -11.89 -20.48
CA SER A 112 16.54 -13.00 -20.83
C SER A 112 15.86 -14.12 -21.65
N ILE A 113 14.53 -14.25 -21.54
CA ILE A 113 13.78 -15.25 -22.31
C ILE A 113 13.54 -14.78 -23.73
N LEU A 114 13.21 -13.51 -23.92
CA LEU A 114 12.98 -12.96 -25.27
C LEU A 114 14.26 -12.98 -26.10
N GLU A 115 15.41 -12.63 -25.51
CA GLU A 115 16.71 -12.77 -26.17
C GLU A 115 17.02 -14.23 -26.50
N ARG A 116 16.71 -15.17 -25.59
CA ARG A 116 16.92 -16.60 -25.83
C ARG A 116 16.01 -17.17 -26.91
N ILE A 117 14.75 -16.73 -27.01
CA ILE A 117 13.83 -17.11 -28.09
C ILE A 117 14.26 -16.52 -29.44
N GLN A 118 14.71 -15.26 -29.46
CA GLN A 118 15.26 -14.65 -30.68
C GLN A 118 16.48 -15.41 -31.18
N ASN A 119 17.40 -15.79 -30.29
CA ASN A 119 18.58 -16.57 -30.66
C ASN A 119 18.24 -17.99 -31.16
N LEU A 120 17.21 -18.64 -30.60
CA LEU A 120 16.74 -19.96 -31.05
C LEU A 120 15.98 -19.93 -32.39
N ARG A 121 15.40 -18.79 -32.78
CA ARG A 121 14.78 -18.62 -34.10
C ARG A 121 15.79 -18.38 -35.23
N LEU A 122 17.04 -18.08 -34.89
CA LEU A 122 18.11 -17.76 -35.84
C LEU A 122 19.08 -18.95 -36.07
N SER A 123 18.82 -20.12 -35.46
CA SER A 123 19.55 -21.39 -35.72
C SER A 123 18.66 -22.38 -36.44
#